data_AF-A0A961IBV6-F1
#
_entry.id   AF-A0A961IBV6-F1
#
_cell.length_a   1.000
_cell.length_b   1.000
_cell.length_c   1.000
_cell.angle_alpha   90.00
_cell.angle_beta   90.00
_cell.angle_gamma   90.00
#
_symmetry.space_group_name_H-M   'P 1'
#
loop_
_entity.id
_entity.type
_entity.pdbx_description
1 polymer ?
#
loop_
_entity_poly.entity_id
_entity_poly.type
_entity_poly.pdbx_seq_one_letter_code
_entity_poly.pdbx_strand_id
1 'polypeptide(L)'
;MSANRKKLRNRHKDASNGPFPENTSSVSSAPEALWQEIHNAHKPEAAPIRAWTRGVAFDENARRQVFNVAGMPFVFKWLAIMPDVHAGKGATIGSVIPTRGAIIPAAVGVDIGCGMMAVRTSLTADDLPDSLKAIRSVIERAVPHGRTHGGRRNDRGAWNDVPAEVGRLWQSQLLADFQRIQERHPELGNPNHVNHLGTLGTGNHFIEMCLDESDRVWFMLHSGSRGVGNRIGTYFIELARKDMRTHLADLPDRDLAYLKEGTTHFDDYVFAVEWAQKYAMLNRSMMMERLLNAIATARLLPEFDARLEAVNCHHNYV
;
A
#
# COMPACT_ATOMS: atom_id res chain seq x y z
N MET A 1 -23.64 -37.14 -35.18
CA MET A 1 -23.86 -38.38 -34.40
C MET A 1 -22.47 -38.90 -34.03
N SER A 2 -21.97 -38.61 -32.82
CA SER A 2 -22.06 -39.48 -31.62
C SER A 2 -21.49 -40.88 -31.87
N ALA A 3 -20.66 -41.51 -31.05
CA ALA A 3 -19.87 -41.20 -29.87
C ALA A 3 -19.12 -42.52 -29.55
N ASN A 4 -17.96 -42.47 -28.89
CA ASN A 4 -17.62 -43.57 -27.98
C ASN A 4 -16.63 -43.11 -26.89
N ARG A 5 -17.17 -42.64 -25.77
CA ARG A 5 -16.43 -42.41 -24.51
C ARG A 5 -16.46 -43.70 -23.69
N LYS A 6 -15.27 -44.23 -23.37
CA LYS A 6 -15.09 -45.35 -22.44
C LYS A 6 -15.39 -44.92 -21.00
N LYS A 7 -16.06 -45.84 -20.30
CA LYS A 7 -16.57 -45.79 -18.92
C LYS A 7 -15.44 -45.72 -17.88
N LEU A 8 -15.62 -44.83 -16.90
CA LEU A 8 -15.01 -44.86 -15.57
C LEU A 8 -15.76 -45.84 -14.64
N ARG A 9 -15.01 -46.57 -13.79
CA ARG A 9 -15.33 -47.11 -12.43
C ARG A 9 -14.21 -48.12 -12.06
N ASN A 10 -13.65 -48.25 -10.85
CA ASN A 10 -13.90 -47.69 -9.51
C ASN A 10 -12.79 -48.17 -8.52
N ARG A 11 -12.67 -47.52 -7.34
CA ARG A 11 -11.99 -47.90 -6.04
C ARG A 11 -10.53 -47.42 -5.88
N HIS A 12 -10.11 -46.68 -4.84
CA HIS A 12 -10.48 -46.51 -3.41
C HIS A 12 -10.45 -45.00 -3.00
N LYS A 13 -11.40 -44.41 -2.24
CA LYS A 13 -11.60 -44.41 -0.75
C LYS A 13 -10.34 -43.99 0.04
N ASP A 14 -10.27 -43.03 0.96
CA ASP A 14 -11.24 -42.20 1.72
C ASP A 14 -10.51 -40.93 2.20
N ALA A 15 -11.15 -39.76 2.14
CA ALA A 15 -10.89 -38.60 3.01
C ALA A 15 -12.15 -37.73 2.99
N SER A 16 -12.95 -37.89 4.04
CA SER A 16 -14.23 -37.23 4.24
C SER A 16 -14.06 -35.73 4.48
N ASN A 17 -14.53 -34.92 3.53
CA ASN A 17 -14.88 -33.52 3.78
C ASN A 17 -16.20 -33.49 4.56
N GLY A 18 -16.12 -33.38 5.88
CA GLY A 18 -17.26 -32.98 6.70
C GLY A 18 -17.51 -31.48 6.59
N PRO A 19 -18.76 -31.00 6.74
CA PRO A 19 -19.02 -29.56 6.86
C PRO A 19 -18.40 -29.04 8.16
N PHE A 20 -17.75 -27.89 8.10
CA PHE A 20 -17.24 -27.19 9.28
C PHE A 20 -18.41 -26.93 10.27
N PRO A 21 -18.26 -27.23 11.57
CA PRO A 21 -19.28 -26.89 12.56
C PRO A 21 -19.34 -25.37 12.76
N GLU A 22 -20.54 -24.87 13.02
CA GLU A 22 -20.82 -23.46 13.29
C GLU A 22 -19.94 -22.92 14.43
N ASN A 23 -19.22 -21.84 14.12
CA ASN A 23 -18.22 -21.23 14.99
C ASN A 23 -18.93 -20.37 16.05
N THR A 24 -19.12 -20.87 17.26
CA THR A 24 -19.68 -20.08 18.36
C THR A 24 -18.62 -19.18 18.98
N SER A 25 -18.55 -17.93 18.52
CA SER A 25 -17.75 -16.86 19.13
C SER A 25 -18.42 -16.34 20.41
N SER A 26 -17.73 -16.40 21.56
CA SER A 26 -18.19 -15.71 22.77
C SER A 26 -17.92 -14.21 22.65
N VAL A 27 -18.99 -13.42 22.53
CA VAL A 27 -18.94 -11.95 22.51
C VAL A 27 -18.96 -11.44 23.96
N SER A 28 -17.87 -10.85 24.43
CA SER A 28 -17.83 -10.14 25.71
C SER A 28 -18.24 -8.68 25.52
N SER A 29 -19.36 -8.28 26.12
CA SER A 29 -19.96 -6.94 25.97
C SER A 29 -19.36 -5.91 26.93
N ALA A 30 -18.36 -5.16 26.46
CA ALA A 30 -18.01 -3.83 26.97
C ALA A 30 -18.92 -2.78 26.28
N PRO A 31 -19.20 -1.60 26.88
CA PRO A 31 -20.19 -0.63 26.38
C PRO A 31 -19.92 -0.29 24.91
N GLU A 32 -20.94 -0.48 24.06
CA GLU A 32 -20.92 -0.53 22.58
C GLU A 32 -19.56 -0.23 21.94
N ALA A 33 -18.59 -1.12 22.13
CA ALA A 33 -17.34 -1.00 21.43
C ALA A 33 -17.66 -1.04 19.93
N LEU A 34 -17.19 -0.03 19.19
CA LEU A 34 -17.28 0.03 17.72
C LEU A 34 -16.52 -1.13 17.05
N TRP A 35 -15.77 -1.90 17.83
CA TRP A 35 -15.02 -3.07 17.43
C TRP A 35 -15.46 -4.32 18.19
N GLN A 36 -15.28 -5.47 17.56
CA GLN A 36 -15.45 -6.79 18.16
C GLN A 36 -14.09 -7.40 18.46
N GLU A 37 -13.97 -8.07 19.60
CA GLU A 37 -12.80 -8.89 19.90
C GLU A 37 -12.98 -10.28 19.29
N ILE A 38 -11.99 -10.72 18.52
CA ILE A 38 -11.96 -12.03 17.86
C ILE A 38 -10.75 -12.80 18.39
N HIS A 39 -10.97 -14.06 18.74
CA HIS A 39 -9.93 -14.98 19.21
C HIS A 39 -9.81 -16.15 18.23
N ASN A 40 -8.60 -16.68 18.08
CA ASN A 40 -8.38 -17.91 17.33
C ASN A 40 -8.68 -19.11 18.22
N ALA A 41 -9.84 -19.74 18.04
CA ALA A 41 -10.26 -20.90 18.83
C ALA A 41 -9.31 -22.10 18.76
N HIS A 42 -8.53 -22.23 17.69
CA HIS A 42 -7.55 -23.31 17.51
C HIS A 42 -6.16 -22.96 18.06
N LYS A 43 -5.93 -21.70 18.43
CA LYS A 43 -4.64 -21.21 18.94
C LYS A 43 -4.88 -20.18 20.06
N PRO A 44 -5.31 -20.62 21.26
CA PRO A 44 -5.71 -19.72 22.35
C PRO A 44 -4.60 -18.79 22.85
N GLU A 45 -3.33 -19.13 22.59
CA GLU A 45 -2.17 -18.31 22.91
C GLU A 45 -1.86 -17.22 21.86
N ALA A 46 -2.56 -17.24 20.73
CA ALA A 46 -2.45 -16.19 19.71
C ALA A 46 -2.91 -14.83 20.27
N ALA A 47 -2.36 -13.75 19.71
CA ALA A 47 -2.77 -12.42 20.11
C ALA A 47 -4.26 -12.17 19.80
N PRO A 48 -5.00 -11.49 20.69
CA PRO A 48 -6.35 -11.02 20.41
C PRO A 48 -6.41 -10.15 19.15
N ILE A 49 -7.57 -10.16 18.48
CA ILE A 49 -7.83 -9.32 17.30
C ILE A 49 -8.97 -8.36 17.64
N ARG A 50 -8.76 -7.06 17.41
CA ARG A 50 -9.80 -6.04 17.47
C ARG A 50 -10.24 -5.67 16.07
N ALA A 51 -11.47 -5.98 15.71
CA ALA A 51 -11.98 -5.78 14.36
C ALA A 51 -13.14 -4.78 14.31
N TRP A 52 -13.03 -3.78 13.43
CA TRP A 52 -14.08 -2.80 13.13
C TRP A 52 -14.91 -3.25 11.92
N THR A 53 -15.32 -4.51 11.90
CA THR A 53 -15.96 -5.15 10.72
C THR A 53 -17.44 -5.48 10.96
N ARG A 54 -18.09 -4.85 11.96
CA ARG A 54 -19.52 -5.08 12.23
C ARG A 54 -20.35 -4.68 11.02
N GLY A 55 -21.06 -5.64 10.43
CA GLY A 55 -21.87 -5.42 9.22
C GLY A 55 -21.08 -5.44 7.91
N VAL A 56 -19.77 -5.72 7.94
CA VAL A 56 -18.94 -5.89 6.74
C VAL A 56 -18.56 -7.36 6.58
N ALA A 57 -18.67 -7.88 5.37
CA ALA A 57 -18.28 -9.25 5.07
C ALA A 57 -16.77 -9.42 5.24
N PHE A 58 -16.36 -10.38 6.08
CA PHE A 58 -14.96 -10.70 6.31
C PHE A 58 -14.61 -11.98 5.54
N ASP A 59 -13.97 -11.83 4.37
CA ASP A 59 -13.62 -12.95 3.49
C ASP A 59 -12.74 -14.00 4.19
N GLU A 60 -12.93 -15.28 3.84
CA GLU A 60 -12.26 -16.41 4.49
C GLU A 60 -10.73 -16.39 4.31
N ASN A 61 -10.23 -15.93 3.16
CA ASN A 61 -8.78 -15.80 2.97
C ASN A 61 -8.20 -14.69 3.84
N ALA A 62 -8.93 -13.57 3.97
CA ALA A 62 -8.53 -12.48 4.85
C ALA A 62 -8.55 -12.94 6.32
N ARG A 63 -9.60 -13.67 6.74
CA ARG A 63 -9.70 -14.27 8.07
C ARG A 63 -8.53 -15.20 8.38
N ARG A 64 -8.16 -16.08 7.44
CA ARG A 64 -6.99 -16.96 7.57
C ARG A 64 -5.70 -16.17 7.72
N GLN A 65 -5.48 -15.13 6.91
CA GLN A 65 -4.29 -14.28 7.02
C GLN A 65 -4.23 -13.58 8.39
N VAL A 66 -5.33 -12.99 8.86
CA VAL A 66 -5.40 -12.35 10.18
C VAL A 66 -5.06 -13.33 11.30
N PHE A 67 -5.62 -14.56 11.26
CA PHE A 67 -5.32 -15.57 12.27
C PHE A 67 -3.87 -16.07 12.22
N ASN A 68 -3.29 -16.20 11.01
CA ASN A 68 -1.89 -16.58 10.86
C ASN A 68 -0.97 -15.50 11.46
N VAL A 69 -1.23 -14.22 11.17
CA VAL A 69 -0.47 -13.09 11.72
C VAL A 69 -0.64 -13.03 13.25
N ALA A 70 -1.87 -13.14 13.75
CA ALA A 70 -2.15 -13.13 15.19
C ALA A 70 -1.43 -14.25 15.96
N GLY A 71 -1.19 -15.38 15.30
CA GLY A 71 -0.44 -16.50 15.86
C GLY A 71 1.08 -16.32 15.90
N MET A 72 1.63 -15.20 15.41
CA MET A 72 3.07 -14.93 15.39
C MET A 72 3.56 -14.51 16.79
N PRO A 73 4.72 -15.01 17.25
CA PRO A 73 5.14 -14.89 18.66
C PRO A 73 5.58 -13.47 19.07
N PHE A 74 5.80 -12.59 18.10
CA PHE A 74 6.26 -11.22 18.32
C PHE A 74 5.15 -10.18 18.17
N VAL A 75 3.90 -10.58 17.91
CA VAL A 75 2.77 -9.66 17.91
C VAL A 75 2.58 -9.08 19.31
N PHE A 76 2.47 -7.77 19.39
CA PHE A 76 2.38 -7.05 20.66
C PHE A 76 0.94 -6.63 20.96
N LYS A 77 0.39 -7.16 22.06
CA LYS A 77 -0.96 -6.89 22.60
C LYS A 77 -2.13 -7.37 21.75
N TRP A 78 -2.39 -6.80 20.57
CA TRP A 78 -3.50 -7.18 19.70
C TRP A 78 -3.31 -6.72 18.25
N LEU A 79 -3.93 -7.40 17.29
CA LEU A 79 -4.08 -6.89 15.92
C LEU A 79 -5.26 -5.92 15.87
N ALA A 80 -5.18 -4.89 15.04
CA ALA A 80 -6.32 -4.03 14.71
C ALA A 80 -6.70 -4.19 13.23
N ILE A 81 -7.96 -4.53 12.97
CA ILE A 81 -8.49 -4.83 11.63
C ILE A 81 -9.56 -3.82 11.26
N MET A 82 -9.31 -3.10 10.17
CA MET A 82 -10.15 -2.01 9.67
C MET A 82 -11.35 -2.54 8.86
N PRO A 83 -12.40 -1.73 8.66
CA PRO A 83 -13.60 -2.15 7.92
C PRO A 83 -13.33 -2.55 6.46
N ASP A 84 -12.27 -2.04 5.85
CA ASP A 84 -11.85 -2.30 4.46
C ASP A 84 -10.96 -3.54 4.32
N VAL A 85 -10.88 -4.40 5.34
CA VAL A 85 -10.04 -5.58 5.35
C VAL A 85 -10.32 -6.52 4.18
N HIS A 86 -9.26 -6.95 3.50
CA HIS A 86 -9.33 -7.97 2.46
C HIS A 86 -7.99 -8.69 2.31
N ALA A 87 -8.02 -9.83 1.62
CA ALA A 87 -6.84 -10.65 1.41
C ALA A 87 -5.77 -9.86 0.63
N GLY A 88 -4.57 -9.77 1.18
CA GLY A 88 -3.41 -9.19 0.52
C GLY A 88 -2.41 -10.25 0.06
N LYS A 89 -1.25 -9.81 -0.42
CA LYS A 89 -0.11 -10.70 -0.66
C LYS A 89 0.69 -10.83 0.63
N GLY A 90 0.32 -11.83 1.43
CA GLY A 90 1.01 -12.19 2.66
C GLY A 90 0.27 -11.83 3.93
N ALA A 91 0.12 -10.53 4.18
CA ALA A 91 -0.76 -10.02 5.21
C ALA A 91 -2.02 -9.41 4.60
N THR A 92 -3.05 -9.25 5.42
CA THR A 92 -4.27 -8.54 5.03
C THR A 92 -4.03 -7.05 4.80
N ILE A 93 -4.68 -6.50 3.77
CA ILE A 93 -4.84 -5.05 3.64
C ILE A 93 -5.88 -4.60 4.68
N GLY A 94 -5.79 -3.36 5.17
CA GLY A 94 -6.68 -2.86 6.22
C GLY A 94 -6.34 -3.43 7.61
N SER A 95 -5.04 -3.66 7.89
CA SER A 95 -4.59 -4.18 9.18
C SER A 95 -3.46 -3.35 9.78
N VAL A 96 -3.46 -3.24 11.10
CA VAL A 96 -2.38 -2.69 11.91
C VAL A 96 -1.83 -3.83 12.77
N ILE A 97 -0.55 -4.15 12.55
CA ILE A 97 0.12 -5.30 13.16
C ILE A 97 1.24 -4.77 14.05
N PRO A 98 0.97 -4.49 15.34
CA PRO A 98 2.00 -4.09 16.27
C PRO A 98 2.91 -5.29 16.56
N THR A 99 4.21 -5.11 16.41
CA THR A 99 5.22 -6.13 16.67
C THR A 99 6.23 -5.65 17.71
N ARG A 100 6.94 -6.59 18.34
CA ARG A 100 8.08 -6.30 19.21
C ARG A 100 9.31 -7.04 18.69
N GLY A 101 10.36 -6.28 18.35
CA GLY A 101 11.64 -6.85 17.91
C GLY A 101 11.61 -7.57 16.56
N ALA A 102 10.59 -7.32 15.73
CA ALA A 102 10.45 -7.94 14.42
C ALA A 102 9.67 -7.04 13.46
N ILE A 103 10.00 -7.09 12.17
CA ILE A 103 9.23 -6.45 11.10
C ILE A 103 8.92 -7.50 10.02
N ILE A 104 7.70 -7.53 9.51
CA ILE A 104 7.27 -8.39 8.41
C ILE A 104 7.21 -7.54 7.12
N PRO A 105 8.20 -7.60 6.21
CA PRO A 105 8.21 -6.74 5.03
C PRO A 105 6.98 -6.91 4.13
N ALA A 106 6.43 -8.13 4.04
CA ALA A 106 5.23 -8.40 3.25
C ALA A 106 3.98 -7.75 3.83
N ALA A 107 3.95 -7.46 5.14
CA ALA A 107 2.84 -6.77 5.78
C ALA A 107 2.79 -5.28 5.45
N VAL A 108 3.95 -4.67 5.21
CA VAL A 108 4.06 -3.29 4.68
C VAL A 108 3.63 -3.26 3.21
N GLY A 109 3.95 -4.34 2.49
CA GLY A 109 3.64 -4.50 1.07
C GLY A 109 4.71 -3.90 0.16
N VAL A 110 4.45 -3.99 -1.14
CA VAL A 110 5.41 -3.57 -2.16
C VAL A 110 5.25 -2.10 -2.58
N ASP A 111 4.07 -1.50 -2.43
CA ASP A 111 3.90 -0.07 -2.67
C ASP A 111 4.15 0.71 -1.37
N ILE A 112 5.42 0.74 -0.95
CA ILE A 112 5.85 1.35 0.31
C ILE A 112 5.52 2.84 0.29
N GLY A 113 4.94 3.35 1.36
CA GLY A 113 4.55 4.75 1.45
C GLY A 113 3.41 5.14 0.51
N CYS A 114 2.72 4.20 -0.13
CA CYS A 114 1.44 4.48 -0.79
C CYS A 114 0.54 5.22 0.19
N GLY A 115 -0.12 6.27 -0.31
CA GLY A 115 -0.63 7.33 0.52
C GLY A 115 -1.50 8.33 -0.23
N MET A 116 -2.16 9.15 0.55
CA MET A 116 -3.03 10.22 0.05
C MET A 116 -2.40 11.58 0.35
N MET A 117 -2.58 12.51 -0.58
CA MET A 117 -2.42 13.94 -0.30
C MET A 117 -3.68 14.68 -0.74
N ALA A 118 -4.25 15.49 0.15
CA ALA A 118 -5.44 16.29 -0.13
C ALA A 118 -5.18 17.75 0.28
N VAL A 119 -5.59 18.68 -0.56
CA VAL A 119 -5.43 20.12 -0.34
C VAL A 119 -6.76 20.81 -0.53
N ARG A 120 -7.19 21.55 0.50
CA ARG A 120 -8.37 22.41 0.44
C ARG A 120 -8.01 23.74 -0.21
N THR A 121 -8.84 24.17 -1.15
CA THR A 121 -8.71 25.48 -1.78
C THR A 121 -9.68 26.50 -1.19
N SER A 122 -9.48 27.78 -1.51
CA SER A 122 -10.46 28.83 -1.21
C SER A 122 -11.67 28.83 -2.14
N LEU A 123 -11.70 27.96 -3.15
CA LEU A 123 -12.80 27.85 -4.11
C LEU A 123 -13.99 27.09 -3.51
N THR A 124 -15.16 27.41 -4.06
CA THR A 124 -16.44 26.75 -3.79
C THR A 124 -16.99 26.11 -5.06
N ALA A 125 -18.05 25.31 -4.92
CA ALA A 125 -18.75 24.73 -6.07
C ALA A 125 -19.18 25.79 -7.10
N ASP A 126 -19.60 26.98 -6.63
CA ASP A 126 -20.06 28.09 -7.49
C ASP A 126 -18.93 28.70 -8.34
N ASP A 127 -17.67 28.50 -7.95
CA ASP A 127 -16.50 28.96 -8.72
C ASP A 127 -16.14 28.00 -9.88
N LEU A 128 -16.76 26.82 -9.94
CA LEU A 128 -16.47 25.81 -10.94
C LEU A 128 -17.24 26.06 -12.24
N PRO A 129 -16.63 25.81 -13.42
CA PRO A 129 -17.35 25.89 -14.68
C PRO A 129 -18.29 24.69 -14.86
N ASP A 130 -19.32 24.85 -15.71
CA ASP A 130 -20.25 23.77 -16.09
C ASP A 130 -19.54 22.51 -16.61
N SER A 131 -18.35 22.67 -17.21
CA SER A 131 -17.55 21.55 -17.71
C SER A 131 -16.14 21.52 -17.13
N LEU A 132 -15.84 20.43 -16.43
CA LEU A 132 -14.51 20.15 -15.87
C LEU A 132 -13.52 19.57 -16.90
N LYS A 133 -13.90 19.42 -18.17
CA LYS A 133 -13.07 18.77 -19.20
C LYS A 133 -11.73 19.48 -19.37
N ALA A 134 -11.74 20.81 -19.43
CA ALA A 134 -10.52 21.60 -19.60
C ALA A 134 -9.58 21.47 -18.40
N ILE A 135 -10.14 21.51 -17.18
CA ILE A 135 -9.42 21.32 -15.92
C ILE A 135 -8.76 19.95 -15.87
N ARG A 136 -9.53 18.88 -16.17
CA ARG A 136 -9.01 17.52 -16.27
C ARG A 136 -7.84 17.43 -17.26
N SER A 137 -7.98 18.02 -18.45
CA SER A 137 -6.90 18.02 -19.45
C SER A 137 -5.65 18.79 -19.01
N VAL A 138 -5.78 19.83 -18.18
CA VAL A 138 -4.64 20.52 -17.57
C VAL A 138 -3.92 19.60 -16.58
N ILE A 139 -4.67 18.92 -15.70
CA ILE A 139 -4.13 17.97 -14.72
C ILE A 139 -3.38 16.83 -15.42
N GLU A 140 -4.00 16.21 -16.42
CA GLU A 140 -3.42 15.10 -17.18
C GLU A 140 -2.11 15.48 -17.89
N ARG A 141 -1.97 16.75 -18.33
CA ARG A 141 -0.72 17.25 -18.91
C ARG A 141 0.34 17.60 -17.86
N ALA A 142 -0.08 18.07 -16.69
CA ALA A 142 0.82 18.51 -15.63
C ALA A 142 1.49 17.35 -14.90
N VAL A 143 0.80 16.22 -14.76
CA VAL A 143 1.28 15.05 -14.03
C VAL A 143 1.35 13.82 -14.94
N PRO A 144 2.54 13.26 -15.21
CA PRO A 144 2.68 12.03 -15.96
C PRO A 144 1.96 10.87 -15.25
N HIS A 145 1.24 10.09 -16.02
CA HIS A 145 0.39 9.01 -15.50
C HIS A 145 0.22 7.89 -16.53
N GLY A 146 -0.29 6.75 -16.06
CA GLY A 146 -0.42 5.56 -16.88
C GLY A 146 0.91 4.82 -17.04
N ARG A 147 0.92 3.88 -17.98
CA ARG A 147 2.10 3.08 -18.31
C ARG A 147 2.07 2.68 -19.79
N THR A 148 3.22 2.62 -20.43
CA THR A 148 3.47 1.99 -21.74
C THR A 148 4.71 1.10 -21.65
N HIS A 149 4.83 0.11 -22.55
CA HIS A 149 6.00 -0.76 -22.67
C HIS A 149 6.48 -1.42 -21.36
N GLY A 150 5.57 -1.70 -20.42
CA GLY A 150 5.93 -2.26 -19.12
C GLY A 150 6.77 -1.32 -18.24
N GLY A 151 6.68 0.00 -18.41
CA GLY A 151 7.40 0.99 -17.60
C GLY A 151 8.88 1.12 -17.95
N ARG A 152 9.23 0.85 -19.21
CA ARG A 152 10.59 0.91 -19.75
C ARG A 152 10.85 2.28 -20.39
N ARG A 153 11.95 2.42 -21.14
CA ARG A 153 12.27 3.64 -21.90
C ARG A 153 11.05 4.09 -22.72
N ASN A 154 10.79 5.40 -22.72
CA ASN A 154 9.62 6.02 -23.36
C ASN A 154 8.27 5.62 -22.72
N ASP A 155 8.27 5.36 -21.40
CA ASP A 155 7.03 5.19 -20.65
C ASP A 155 6.26 6.52 -20.57
N ARG A 156 4.99 6.53 -20.98
CA ARG A 156 4.10 7.69 -20.84
C ARG A 156 3.89 8.11 -19.38
N GLY A 157 4.04 7.17 -18.45
CA GLY A 157 3.95 7.39 -17.00
C GLY A 157 5.21 7.95 -16.35
N ALA A 158 6.23 8.24 -17.16
CA ALA A 158 7.55 8.68 -16.73
C ALA A 158 7.95 9.98 -17.42
N TRP A 159 8.89 10.70 -16.82
CA TRP A 159 9.60 11.77 -17.49
C TRP A 159 10.59 11.17 -18.50
N ASN A 160 10.44 11.53 -19.78
CA ASN A 160 11.45 11.22 -20.80
C ASN A 160 12.68 12.12 -20.59
N ASP A 161 12.43 13.41 -20.38
CA ASP A 161 13.41 14.40 -19.97
C ASP A 161 13.04 14.85 -18.54
N VAL A 162 13.91 14.53 -17.57
CA VAL A 162 13.64 14.81 -16.16
C VAL A 162 13.65 16.33 -15.93
N PRO A 163 12.55 16.93 -15.43
CA PRO A 163 12.51 18.36 -15.13
C PRO A 163 13.58 18.76 -14.10
N ALA A 164 14.12 19.97 -14.22
CA ALA A 164 15.23 20.43 -13.39
C ALA A 164 14.90 20.39 -11.89
N GLU A 165 13.67 20.73 -11.46
CA GLU A 165 13.29 20.57 -10.06
C GLU A 165 13.27 19.12 -9.57
N VAL A 166 12.84 18.16 -10.41
CA VAL A 166 12.87 16.73 -10.08
C VAL A 166 14.30 16.26 -9.91
N GLY A 167 15.18 16.64 -10.84
CA GLY A 167 16.61 16.34 -10.76
C GLY A 167 17.25 16.91 -9.50
N ARG A 168 17.00 18.20 -9.18
CA ARG A 168 17.55 18.83 -7.96
C ARG A 168 17.04 18.17 -6.68
N LEU A 169 15.75 17.88 -6.60
CA LEU A 169 15.17 17.23 -5.42
C LEU A 169 15.71 15.81 -5.23
N TRP A 170 15.83 15.05 -6.32
CA TRP A 170 16.47 13.73 -6.30
C TRP A 170 17.91 13.81 -5.78
N GLN A 171 18.73 14.69 -6.36
CA GLN A 171 20.14 14.86 -5.99
C GLN A 171 20.32 15.28 -4.53
N SER A 172 19.50 16.24 -4.07
CA SER A 172 19.65 16.82 -2.74
C SER A 172 19.04 16.00 -1.60
N GLN A 173 17.99 15.21 -1.87
CA GLN A 173 17.22 14.56 -0.80
C GLN A 173 17.17 13.03 -0.85
N LEU A 174 17.45 12.41 -1.99
CA LEU A 174 17.19 10.99 -2.20
C LEU A 174 18.41 10.20 -2.67
N LEU A 175 19.28 10.80 -3.49
CA LEU A 175 20.36 10.07 -4.17
C LEU A 175 21.38 9.44 -3.20
N ALA A 176 21.91 10.20 -2.24
CA ALA A 176 22.97 9.71 -1.36
C ALA A 176 22.53 8.48 -0.53
N ASP A 177 21.34 8.58 0.07
CA ASP A 177 20.77 7.47 0.84
C ASP A 177 20.41 6.28 -0.07
N PHE A 178 19.93 6.54 -1.29
CA PHE A 178 19.67 5.48 -2.26
C PHE A 178 20.95 4.74 -2.67
N GLN A 179 22.05 5.47 -2.91
CA GLN A 179 23.35 4.87 -3.22
C GLN A 179 23.83 3.99 -2.05
N ARG A 180 23.65 4.45 -0.80
CA ARG A 180 23.95 3.63 0.38
C ARG A 180 23.13 2.34 0.44
N ILE A 181 21.83 2.39 0.08
CA ILE A 181 21.00 1.18 -0.03
C ILE A 181 21.58 0.24 -1.10
N GLN A 182 21.96 0.77 -2.26
CA GLN A 182 22.52 -0.02 -3.36
C GLN A 182 23.89 -0.63 -3.02
N GLU A 183 24.73 0.10 -2.30
CA GLU A 183 26.04 -0.39 -1.85
C GLU A 183 25.91 -1.60 -0.90
N ARG A 184 24.91 -1.57 -0.01
CA ARG A 184 24.61 -2.68 0.90
C ARG A 184 23.87 -3.83 0.23
N HIS A 185 23.03 -3.52 -0.75
CA HIS A 185 22.14 -4.47 -1.43
C HIS A 185 22.26 -4.34 -2.96
N PRO A 186 23.40 -4.74 -3.55
CA PRO A 186 23.66 -4.55 -4.98
C PRO A 186 22.65 -5.30 -5.87
N GLU A 187 22.00 -6.36 -5.38
CA GLU A 187 20.99 -7.09 -6.17
C GLU A 187 19.70 -6.31 -6.37
N LEU A 188 19.46 -5.21 -5.62
CA LEU A 188 18.38 -4.27 -5.95
C LEU A 188 18.53 -3.72 -7.37
N GLY A 189 19.77 -3.62 -7.86
CA GLY A 189 20.11 -3.07 -9.16
C GLY A 189 19.80 -1.58 -9.22
N ASN A 190 19.54 -1.08 -10.43
CA ASN A 190 19.16 0.31 -10.66
C ASN A 190 17.69 0.41 -11.09
N PRO A 191 16.73 0.31 -10.16
CA PRO A 191 15.30 0.47 -10.47
C PRO A 191 15.02 1.86 -11.05
N ASN A 192 13.98 1.96 -11.87
CA ASN A 192 13.50 3.23 -12.41
C ASN A 192 13.12 4.17 -11.24
N HIS A 193 14.00 5.13 -10.97
CA HIS A 193 14.02 5.95 -9.76
C HIS A 193 13.65 7.42 -10.03
N VAL A 194 14.55 8.21 -10.62
CA VAL A 194 14.38 9.66 -10.78
C VAL A 194 13.30 10.06 -11.82
N ASN A 195 13.17 9.31 -12.91
CA ASN A 195 12.20 9.60 -13.97
C ASN A 195 10.75 9.32 -13.57
N HIS A 196 10.52 8.59 -12.48
CA HIS A 196 9.19 8.34 -11.91
C HIS A 196 8.87 9.26 -10.72
N LEU A 197 9.81 10.13 -10.33
CA LEU A 197 9.57 11.07 -9.24
C LEU A 197 8.70 12.23 -9.72
N GLY A 198 7.64 12.52 -8.99
CA GLY A 198 6.57 13.44 -9.39
C GLY A 198 5.63 12.86 -10.44
N THR A 199 5.40 11.53 -10.46
CA THR A 199 4.45 10.87 -11.39
C THR A 199 3.43 10.01 -10.66
N LEU A 200 2.23 9.89 -11.25
CA LEU A 200 1.07 9.29 -10.59
C LEU A 200 1.16 7.77 -10.53
N GLY A 201 1.39 7.17 -11.69
CA GLY A 201 1.39 5.73 -11.88
C GLY A 201 0.13 5.11 -12.44
N THR A 202 -0.14 3.90 -11.97
CA THR A 202 -1.18 2.98 -12.44
C THR A 202 -1.80 2.24 -11.26
N GLY A 203 -2.84 1.46 -11.50
CA GLY A 203 -3.53 0.70 -10.46
C GLY A 203 -4.62 1.58 -9.84
N ASN A 204 -4.67 1.63 -8.51
CA ASN A 204 -5.61 2.45 -7.75
C ASN A 204 -5.10 3.89 -7.51
N HIS A 205 -4.04 4.32 -8.18
CA HIS A 205 -3.51 5.68 -8.08
C HIS A 205 -4.31 6.64 -8.96
N PHE A 206 -4.72 7.76 -8.39
CA PHE A 206 -5.58 8.75 -9.04
C PHE A 206 -5.27 10.17 -8.60
N ILE A 207 -5.79 11.13 -9.36
CA ILE A 207 -5.93 12.53 -8.96
C ILE A 207 -7.40 12.88 -9.16
N GLU A 208 -8.00 13.49 -8.16
CA GLU A 208 -9.40 13.88 -8.15
C GLU A 208 -9.55 15.33 -7.71
N MET A 209 -10.57 15.98 -8.26
CA MET A 209 -11.10 17.25 -7.76
C MET A 209 -12.48 16.96 -7.18
N CYS A 210 -12.66 17.26 -5.89
CA CYS A 210 -13.84 16.87 -5.14
C CYS A 210 -14.44 18.08 -4.41
N LEU A 211 -15.71 17.96 -4.05
CA LEU A 211 -16.37 18.86 -3.11
C LEU A 211 -16.47 18.17 -1.75
N ASP A 212 -16.26 18.91 -0.67
CA ASP A 212 -16.64 18.47 0.68
C ASP A 212 -18.11 18.78 0.99
N GLU A 213 -18.57 18.41 2.18
CA GLU A 213 -19.95 18.63 2.63
C GLU A 213 -20.32 20.13 2.79
N SER A 214 -19.34 21.03 2.70
CA SER A 214 -19.51 22.50 2.74
C SER A 214 -19.25 23.15 1.38
N ASP A 215 -19.34 22.36 0.30
CA ASP A 215 -19.13 22.77 -1.09
C ASP A 215 -17.76 23.43 -1.33
N ARG A 216 -16.74 23.13 -0.52
CA ARG A 216 -15.36 23.58 -0.78
C ARG A 216 -14.68 22.65 -1.75
N VAL A 217 -13.88 23.23 -2.64
CA VAL A 217 -13.13 22.46 -3.65
C VAL A 217 -11.82 21.95 -3.06
N TRP A 218 -11.60 20.65 -3.22
CA TRP A 218 -10.38 19.95 -2.84
C TRP A 218 -9.68 19.36 -4.06
N PHE A 219 -8.35 19.38 -4.05
CA PHE A 219 -7.54 18.51 -4.89
C PHE A 219 -6.98 17.39 -4.07
N MET A 220 -7.24 16.15 -4.48
CA MET A 220 -6.79 14.95 -3.82
C MET A 220 -5.99 14.09 -4.79
N LEU A 221 -4.92 13.46 -4.31
CA LEU A 221 -4.18 12.48 -5.08
C LEU A 221 -3.79 11.28 -4.24
N HIS A 222 -3.73 10.13 -4.90
CA HIS A 222 -3.34 8.84 -4.37
C HIS A 222 -2.12 8.34 -5.11
N SER A 223 -0.98 8.21 -4.43
CA SER A 223 0.22 7.60 -4.99
C SER A 223 1.23 7.20 -3.93
N GLY A 224 2.21 6.40 -4.34
CA GLY A 224 3.26 5.86 -3.49
C GLY A 224 4.67 6.08 -4.05
N SER A 225 5.55 5.14 -3.69
CA SER A 225 6.99 5.16 -4.01
C SER A 225 7.32 4.60 -5.39
N ARG A 226 6.29 4.37 -6.21
CA ARG A 226 6.40 3.98 -7.62
C ARG A 226 7.20 2.67 -7.79
N GLY A 227 7.91 2.53 -8.90
CA GLY A 227 8.67 1.32 -9.21
C GLY A 227 9.83 1.07 -8.26
N VAL A 228 10.43 2.12 -7.69
CA VAL A 228 11.58 1.97 -6.80
C VAL A 228 11.17 1.35 -5.46
N GLY A 229 10.07 1.78 -4.85
CA GLY A 229 9.58 1.12 -3.64
C GLY A 229 9.05 -0.29 -3.89
N ASN A 230 8.42 -0.54 -5.04
CA ASN A 230 8.07 -1.91 -5.45
C ASN A 230 9.30 -2.83 -5.48
N ARG A 231 10.42 -2.32 -6.01
CA ARG A 231 11.68 -3.07 -6.05
C ARG A 231 12.24 -3.32 -4.65
N ILE A 232 12.28 -2.29 -3.81
CA ILE A 232 12.75 -2.38 -2.41
C ILE A 232 11.90 -3.39 -1.63
N GLY A 233 10.57 -3.22 -1.63
CA GLY A 233 9.66 -4.10 -0.93
C GLY A 233 9.78 -5.55 -1.39
N THR A 234 9.79 -5.79 -2.71
CA THR A 234 9.95 -7.15 -3.25
C THR A 234 11.29 -7.77 -2.84
N TYR A 235 12.38 -7.00 -2.89
CA TYR A 235 13.70 -7.49 -2.50
C TYR A 235 13.75 -7.89 -1.02
N PHE A 236 13.28 -7.02 -0.11
CA PHE A 236 13.34 -7.30 1.32
C PHE A 236 12.35 -8.39 1.77
N ILE A 237 11.23 -8.57 1.06
CA ILE A 237 10.37 -9.75 1.25
C ILE A 237 11.14 -11.04 0.92
N GLU A 238 11.82 -11.09 -0.22
CA GLU A 238 12.63 -12.27 -0.57
C GLU A 238 13.85 -12.43 0.34
N LEU A 239 14.46 -11.33 0.79
CA LEU A 239 15.57 -11.34 1.74
C LEU A 239 15.12 -11.95 3.07
N ALA A 240 13.99 -11.51 3.63
CA ALA A 240 13.44 -12.07 4.86
C ALA A 240 13.17 -13.58 4.73
N ARG A 241 12.62 -14.02 3.59
CA ARG A 241 12.40 -15.46 3.32
C ARG A 241 13.71 -16.25 3.29
N LYS A 242 14.76 -15.69 2.66
CA LYS A 242 16.08 -16.31 2.61
C LYS A 242 16.77 -16.34 3.97
N ASP A 243 16.61 -15.26 4.75
CA ASP A 243 17.20 -15.11 6.08
C ASP A 243 16.68 -16.17 7.06
N MET A 244 15.37 -16.48 6.98
CA MET A 244 14.76 -17.52 7.81
C MET A 244 15.23 -18.95 7.47
N ARG A 245 15.78 -19.20 6.26
CA ARG A 245 16.34 -20.50 5.83
C ARG A 245 15.40 -21.68 6.16
N THR A 246 15.82 -22.58 7.04
CA THR A 246 15.06 -23.77 7.46
C THR A 246 13.87 -23.42 8.34
N HIS A 247 13.92 -22.30 9.08
CA HIS A 247 12.82 -21.82 9.92
C HIS A 247 11.63 -21.29 9.11
N LEU A 248 11.79 -21.12 7.79
CA LEU A 248 10.69 -20.73 6.91
C LEU A 248 9.56 -21.78 6.89
N ALA A 249 9.91 -23.07 7.09
CA ALA A 249 8.93 -24.17 7.16
C ALA A 249 8.10 -24.14 8.46
N ASP A 250 8.58 -23.43 9.48
CA ASP A 250 7.90 -23.29 10.78
C ASP A 250 6.84 -22.18 10.75
N LEU A 251 6.81 -21.37 9.68
CA LEU A 251 5.83 -20.31 9.53
C LEU A 251 4.47 -20.85 9.04
N PRO A 252 3.35 -20.29 9.55
CA PRO A 252 2.03 -20.63 9.03
C PRO A 252 1.82 -20.15 7.58
N ASP A 253 2.60 -19.17 7.13
CA ASP A 253 2.68 -18.72 5.75
C ASP A 253 4.09 -18.17 5.45
N ARG A 254 4.66 -18.48 4.28
CA ARG A 254 5.99 -18.00 3.85
C ARG A 254 6.06 -16.49 3.73
N ASP A 255 4.92 -15.84 3.52
CA ASP A 255 4.84 -14.38 3.44
C ASP A 255 4.91 -13.73 4.83
N LEU A 256 4.84 -14.49 5.92
CA LEU A 256 5.09 -13.99 7.29
C LEU A 256 6.57 -14.02 7.67
N ALA A 257 7.46 -14.22 6.69
CA ALA A 257 8.88 -14.08 6.90
C ALA A 257 9.21 -12.68 7.40
N TYR A 258 10.01 -12.62 8.46
CA TYR A 258 10.26 -11.39 9.21
C TYR A 258 11.76 -11.17 9.43
N LEU A 259 12.12 -9.91 9.63
CA LEU A 259 13.46 -9.48 10.01
C LEU A 259 13.45 -9.19 11.50
N LYS A 260 14.47 -9.67 12.22
CA LYS A 260 14.56 -9.53 13.68
C LYS A 260 15.39 -8.30 14.05
N GLU A 261 14.90 -7.51 15.00
CA GLU A 261 15.62 -6.36 15.54
C GLU A 261 17.00 -6.74 16.08
N GLY A 262 17.99 -5.86 15.87
CA GLY A 262 19.39 -6.10 16.20
C GLY A 262 20.16 -6.92 15.17
N THR A 263 19.56 -7.21 14.00
CA THR A 263 20.25 -7.82 12.86
C THR A 263 20.51 -6.79 11.77
N THR A 264 21.58 -6.99 10.98
CA THR A 264 21.91 -6.10 9.86
C THR A 264 20.76 -5.97 8.86
N HIS A 265 20.10 -7.09 8.50
CA HIS A 265 18.98 -7.05 7.56
C HIS A 265 17.79 -6.23 8.07
N PHE A 266 17.53 -6.25 9.39
CA PHE A 266 16.50 -5.41 9.98
C PHE A 266 16.84 -3.92 9.86
N ASP A 267 18.05 -3.53 10.27
CA ASP A 267 18.50 -2.13 10.22
C ASP A 267 18.50 -1.61 8.78
N ASP A 268 18.95 -2.45 7.85
CA ASP A 268 18.96 -2.12 6.43
C ASP A 268 17.55 -1.98 5.85
N TYR A 269 16.60 -2.82 6.26
CA TYR A 269 15.21 -2.69 5.84
C TYR A 269 14.55 -1.44 6.41
N VAL A 270 14.77 -1.13 7.69
CA VAL A 270 14.26 0.10 8.33
C VAL A 270 14.77 1.32 7.57
N PHE A 271 16.07 1.36 7.26
CA PHE A 271 16.63 2.45 6.47
C PHE A 271 16.01 2.54 5.06
N ALA A 272 15.84 1.40 4.38
CA ALA A 272 15.29 1.37 3.03
C ALA A 272 13.78 1.69 2.96
N VAL A 273 13.00 1.25 3.95
CA VAL A 273 11.56 1.53 4.02
C VAL A 273 11.31 3.00 4.36
N GLU A 274 12.06 3.59 5.29
CA GLU A 274 12.02 5.04 5.58
C GLU A 274 12.39 5.87 4.33
N TRP A 275 13.43 5.46 3.60
CA TRP A 275 13.79 6.12 2.34
C TRP A 275 12.67 6.06 1.31
N ALA A 276 12.03 4.90 1.13
CA ALA A 276 10.94 4.73 0.19
C ALA A 276 9.68 5.52 0.60
N GLN A 277 9.40 5.62 1.90
CA GLN A 277 8.35 6.49 2.44
C GLN A 277 8.64 7.97 2.14
N LYS A 278 9.88 8.43 2.39
CA LYS A 278 10.32 9.78 2.05
C LYS A 278 10.16 10.06 0.54
N TYR A 279 10.58 9.12 -0.31
CA TYR A 279 10.35 9.22 -1.76
C TYR A 279 8.85 9.39 -2.07
N ALA A 280 7.97 8.58 -1.47
CA ALA A 280 6.54 8.65 -1.70
C ALA A 280 5.92 9.98 -1.26
N MET A 281 6.32 10.52 -0.10
CA MET A 281 5.89 11.85 0.35
C MET A 281 6.30 12.93 -0.65
N LEU A 282 7.58 12.93 -1.06
CA LEU A 282 8.10 13.91 -2.02
C LEU A 282 7.42 13.77 -3.37
N ASN A 283 7.16 12.54 -3.83
CA ASN A 283 6.40 12.27 -5.05
C ASN A 283 5.01 12.94 -5.01
N ARG A 284 4.27 12.75 -3.92
CA ARG A 284 2.94 13.37 -3.73
C ARG A 284 3.02 14.90 -3.67
N SER A 285 3.93 15.45 -2.88
CA SER A 285 4.11 16.90 -2.74
C SER A 285 4.45 17.56 -4.08
N MET A 286 5.37 16.96 -4.85
CA MET A 286 5.73 17.47 -6.17
C MET A 286 4.56 17.43 -7.16
N MET A 287 3.78 16.34 -7.17
CA MET A 287 2.60 16.26 -8.03
C MET A 287 1.55 17.29 -7.66
N MET A 288 1.30 17.49 -6.36
CA MET A 288 0.34 18.47 -5.89
C MET A 288 0.77 19.89 -6.26
N GLU A 289 2.04 20.24 -6.05
CA GLU A 289 2.58 21.55 -6.43
C GLU A 289 2.44 21.80 -7.94
N ARG A 290 2.81 20.82 -8.77
CA ARG A 290 2.65 20.91 -10.23
C ARG A 290 1.21 21.10 -10.66
N LEU A 291 0.32 20.31 -10.05
CA LEU A 291 -1.11 20.39 -10.32
C LEU A 291 -1.64 21.78 -10.00
N LEU A 292 -1.38 22.29 -8.80
CA LEU A 292 -1.89 23.59 -8.36
C LEU A 292 -1.34 24.72 -9.23
N ASN A 293 -0.04 24.69 -9.53
CA ASN A 293 0.60 25.65 -10.43
C ASN A 293 0.00 25.61 -11.85
N ALA A 294 -0.27 24.41 -12.37
CA ALA A 294 -0.85 24.25 -13.70
C ALA A 294 -2.29 24.78 -13.75
N ILE A 295 -3.11 24.51 -12.73
CA ILE A 295 -4.47 25.04 -12.62
C ILE A 295 -4.46 26.56 -12.52
N ALA A 296 -3.63 27.14 -11.62
CA ALA A 296 -3.51 28.58 -11.47
C ALA A 296 -3.03 29.26 -12.77
N THR A 297 -2.07 28.66 -13.47
CA THR A 297 -1.54 29.20 -14.75
C THR A 297 -2.56 29.11 -15.88
N ALA A 298 -3.39 28.08 -15.90
CA ALA A 298 -4.39 27.88 -16.95
C ALA A 298 -5.53 28.92 -16.92
N ARG A 299 -5.72 29.61 -15.78
CA ARG A 299 -6.76 30.65 -15.58
C ARG A 299 -8.16 30.17 -15.98
N LEU A 300 -8.45 28.91 -15.70
CA LEU A 300 -9.77 28.29 -15.90
C LEU A 300 -10.69 28.45 -14.69
N LEU A 301 -10.14 28.88 -13.56
CA LEU A 301 -10.82 29.14 -12.30
C LEU A 301 -10.42 30.55 -11.80
N PRO A 302 -11.19 31.17 -10.91
CA PRO A 302 -10.78 32.37 -10.19
C PRO A 302 -9.44 32.17 -9.46
N GLU A 303 -8.80 33.26 -9.05
CA GLU A 303 -7.62 33.17 -8.19
C GLU A 303 -8.00 32.51 -6.85
N PHE A 304 -7.16 31.59 -6.37
CA PHE A 304 -7.45 30.82 -5.16
C PHE A 304 -6.19 30.58 -4.31
N ASP A 305 -6.39 30.45 -3.01
CA ASP A 305 -5.36 29.91 -2.10
C ASP A 305 -5.56 28.40 -1.95
N ALA A 306 -4.46 27.67 -1.82
CA ALA A 306 -4.41 26.22 -1.62
C ALA A 306 -3.53 25.84 -0.40
N ARG A 307 -3.31 26.79 0.53
CA ARG A 307 -2.55 26.59 1.76
C ARG A 307 -3.43 26.49 3.01
N LEU A 308 -4.74 26.39 2.82
CA LEU A 308 -5.70 26.44 3.92
C LEU A 308 -5.60 25.18 4.80
N GLU A 309 -5.63 24.01 4.17
CA GLU A 309 -5.49 22.70 4.83
C GLU A 309 -4.83 21.71 3.89
N ALA A 310 -3.87 20.93 4.41
CA ALA A 310 -3.20 19.88 3.67
C ALA A 310 -3.07 18.62 4.54
N VAL A 311 -3.56 17.50 4.03
CA VAL A 311 -3.29 16.16 4.56
C VAL A 311 -2.29 15.49 3.64
N ASN A 312 -1.23 14.89 4.18
CA ASN A 312 -0.29 14.06 3.42
C ASN A 312 0.13 12.87 4.29
N CYS A 313 -0.45 11.70 4.05
CA CYS A 313 -0.27 10.53 4.90
C CYS A 313 0.04 9.27 4.09
N HIS A 314 0.71 8.32 4.74
CA HIS A 314 0.90 6.95 4.23
C HIS A 314 -0.22 6.04 4.76
N HIS A 315 -0.55 5.00 4.00
CA HIS A 315 -1.35 3.87 4.46
C HIS A 315 -0.63 2.52 4.31
N ASN A 316 0.55 2.49 3.67
CA ASN A 316 1.46 1.34 3.65
C ASN A 316 2.81 1.73 4.28
N TYR A 317 3.00 1.48 5.57
CA TYR A 317 4.21 1.92 6.29
C TYR A 317 4.54 1.04 7.50
N VAL A 318 5.74 1.26 8.04
CA VAL A 318 6.18 0.83 9.38
C VAL A 318 6.24 2.07 10.25
#